data_AF-A0A0D2J905-F1
#
_entry.id   AF-A0A0D2J905-F1
#
_cell.length_a   1.000
_cell.length_b   1.000
_cell.length_c   1.000
_cell.angle_alpha   90.00
_cell.angle_beta   90.00
_cell.angle_gamma   90.00
#
_symmetry.space_group_name_H-M   'P 1'
#
loop_
_entity.id
_entity.type
_entity.pdbx_description
1 polymer ?
#
loop_
_entity_poly.entity_id
_entity_poly.type
_entity_poly.pdbx_seq_one_letter_code
_entity_poly.pdbx_strand_id
1 'polypeptide(L)' 'MKSKKKPIEALSAEQLGVDTAPAYETLEVVEPSKRKGGVMVGSVRELVERLHNEAGVM' A
#
# COMPACT_ATOMS: atom_id res chain seq x y z
N MET A 1 21.38 -2.60 31.73
CA MET A 1 21.82 -1.97 30.46
C MET A 1 21.96 -0.46 30.67
N LYS A 2 23.13 0.11 30.35
CA LYS A 2 23.38 1.57 30.46
C LYS A 2 22.40 2.40 29.61
N SER A 3 21.88 1.84 28.51
CA SER A 3 20.92 2.50 27.61
C SER A 3 19.54 2.72 28.22
N LYS A 4 19.06 1.83 29.11
CA LYS A 4 17.78 2.01 29.83
C LYS A 4 17.85 3.06 30.95
N LYS A 5 19.06 3.52 31.30
CA LYS A 5 19.31 4.53 32.35
C LYS A 5 19.48 5.95 31.78
N LYS A 6 19.63 6.10 30.47
CA LYS A 6 19.68 7.43 29.84
C LYS A 6 18.24 7.95 29.74
N PRO A 7 17.93 9.14 30.29
CA PRO A 7 16.62 9.75 30.09
C PRO A 7 16.42 10.00 28.59
N ILE A 8 15.27 9.60 28.08
CA ILE A 8 14.82 9.94 26.73
C ILE A 8 13.93 11.17 26.90
N GLU A 9 14.37 12.30 26.38
CA GLU A 9 13.59 13.53 26.39
C GLU A 9 12.53 13.44 25.31
N ALA A 10 11.26 13.54 25.72
CA ALA A 10 10.13 13.66 24.82
C ALA A 10 9.89 15.15 24.56
N LEU A 11 10.25 15.63 23.37
CA LEU A 11 9.83 16.94 22.89
C LEU A 11 8.49 16.82 22.16
N SER A 12 7.56 17.74 22.41
CA SER A 12 6.36 17.89 21.57
C SER A 12 6.66 18.80 20.37
N ALA A 13 5.95 18.60 19.25
CA ALA A 13 6.12 19.43 18.05
C ALA A 13 5.84 20.92 18.33
N GLU A 14 4.99 21.21 19.30
CA GLU A 14 4.67 22.56 19.80
C GLU A 14 5.91 23.29 20.34
N GLN A 15 6.82 22.56 21.01
CA GLN A 15 8.06 23.13 21.55
C GLN A 15 9.06 23.54 20.46
N LEU A 16 8.86 23.06 19.23
CA LEU A 16 9.66 23.39 18.05
C LEU A 16 8.95 24.43 17.15
N GLY A 17 7.78 24.93 17.55
CA GLY A 17 7.00 25.88 16.76
C GLY A 17 6.46 25.30 15.46
N VAL A 18 6.28 23.97 15.38
CA VAL A 18 5.80 23.28 14.20
C VAL A 18 4.28 23.06 14.31
N ASP A 19 3.54 23.51 13.29
CA ASP A 19 2.11 23.27 13.18
C ASP A 19 1.84 21.81 12.76
N THR A 20 1.10 21.07 13.59
CA THR A 20 0.70 19.69 13.33
C THR A 20 -0.77 19.58 12.93
N ALA A 21 -1.43 20.68 12.56
CA ALA A 21 -2.78 20.65 12.04
C ALA A 21 -2.84 19.78 10.76
N PRO A 22 -3.75 18.77 10.71
CA PRO A 22 -3.91 17.95 9.53
C PRO A 22 -4.51 18.79 8.40
N ALA A 23 -3.74 18.95 7.31
CA ALA A 23 -4.22 19.62 6.10
C ALA A 23 -5.25 18.78 5.31
N TYR A 24 -5.36 17.48 5.63
CA TYR A 24 -6.20 16.52 4.91
C TYR A 24 -6.92 15.59 5.89
N GLU A 25 -8.12 15.19 5.49
CA GLU A 25 -8.97 14.27 6.24
C GLU A 25 -8.98 12.89 5.55
N THR A 26 -8.79 11.83 6.33
CA THR A 26 -8.92 10.46 5.84
C THR A 26 -10.40 10.10 5.79
N LEU A 27 -10.97 10.10 4.59
CA LEU A 27 -12.40 9.85 4.38
C LEU A 27 -12.78 8.37 4.56
N GLU A 28 -11.99 7.46 3.99
CA GLU A 28 -12.26 6.03 4.06
C GLU A 28 -10.97 5.23 3.89
N VAL A 29 -10.86 4.11 4.59
CA VAL A 29 -9.78 3.15 4.42
C VAL A 29 -10.41 1.81 4.07
N VAL A 30 -10.17 1.36 2.84
CA VAL A 30 -10.69 0.10 2.32
C VAL A 30 -9.53 -0.78 1.89
N GLU A 31 -9.65 -2.08 2.16
CA GLU A 31 -8.67 -3.04 1.69
C GLU A 31 -8.70 -3.13 0.16
N PRO A 32 -7.53 -3.24 -0.51
CA PRO A 32 -7.48 -3.37 -1.95
C PRO A 32 -8.19 -4.65 -2.39
N SER A 33 -8.81 -4.62 -3.57
CA SER A 33 -9.48 -5.79 -4.13
C SER A 33 -8.50 -6.97 -4.23
N LYS A 34 -8.89 -8.13 -3.68
CA LYS A 34 -8.07 -9.34 -3.76
C LYS A 34 -7.80 -9.68 -5.22
N ARG A 35 -6.54 -10.04 -5.52
CA ARG A 35 -6.15 -10.49 -6.85
C ARG A 35 -7.00 -11.71 -7.25
N LYS A 36 -7.64 -11.65 -8.41
CA LYS A 36 -8.35 -12.79 -8.97
C LYS A 36 -7.35 -13.91 -9.28
N GLY A 37 -7.74 -15.15 -8.99
CA GLY A 37 -6.92 -16.33 -9.33
C GLY A 37 -6.59 -16.36 -10.82
N GLY A 38 -5.37 -16.80 -11.15
CA GLY A 38 -4.99 -17.03 -12.54
C GLY A 38 -5.71 -18.24 -13.13
N VAL A 39 -5.70 -18.35 -14.46
CA VAL A 39 -6.25 -19.50 -15.18
C VAL A 39 -5.11 -20.28 -15.82
N MET A 40 -5.11 -21.60 -15.64
CA MET A 40 -4.23 -22.49 -16.40
C MET A 40 -4.86 -22.76 -17.76
N VAL A 41 -4.11 -22.48 -18.83
CA VAL A 41 -4.50 -22.75 -20.21
C VAL A 41 -3.84 -24.03 -20.69
N GLY A 42 -4.52 -24.80 -21.53
CA GLY A 42 -4.06 -26.10 -22.01
C GLY A 42 -3.14 -26.03 -23.23
N SER A 43 -3.05 -24.87 -23.90
CA SER A 43 -2.22 -24.72 -25.10
C SER A 43 -1.77 -23.27 -25.34
N VAL A 44 -0.74 -23.12 -26.18
CA VAL A 44 -0.21 -21.80 -26.59
C VAL A 44 -1.25 -21.01 -27.39
N ARG A 45 -2.05 -21.68 -28.22
CA ARG A 45 -3.12 -21.02 -29.00
C ARG A 45 -4.18 -20.41 -28.10
N GLU A 46 -4.61 -21.16 -27.08
CA GLU A 46 -5.58 -20.70 -26.09
C GLU A 46 -5.05 -19.52 -25.27
N LEU A 47 -3.75 -19.52 -24.95
CA LEU A 47 -3.11 -18.39 -24.28
C LEU A 47 -3.22 -17.11 -25.11
N VAL A 48 -2.87 -17.17 -26.40
CA VAL A 48 -2.88 -16.02 -27.30
C VAL A 48 -4.30 -15.50 -27.51
N GLU A 49 -5.29 -16.40 -27.69
CA GLU A 49 -6.69 -16.00 -27.81
C GLU A 49 -7.22 -15.30 -26.55
N ARG A 50 -6.89 -15.80 -25.34
CA ARG A 50 -7.29 -15.15 -24.08
C ARG A 50 -6.60 -13.82 -23.83
N LEU A 51 -5.30 -13.70 -24.16
CA LEU A 51 -4.58 -12.43 -24.01
C LEU A 51 -5.12 -11.35 -24.94
N HIS A 52 -5.43 -11.71 -26.19
CA HIS A 52 -5.94 -10.78 -27.18
C HIS A 52 -7.39 -10.34 -26.88
N ASN A 53 -8.26 -11.27 -26.46
CA ASN A 53 -9.70 -10.98 -26.29
C ASN A 53 -10.10 -10.54 -24.88
N GLU A 54 -9.50 -11.10 -23.83
CA GLU A 54 -9.93 -10.85 -22.43
C GLU A 54 -9.01 -9.86 -21.70
N ALA A 55 -7.70 -9.95 -21.95
CA ALA A 55 -6.71 -9.11 -21.27
C ALA A 55 -6.40 -7.81 -22.04
N GLY A 56 -6.78 -7.71 -23.32
CA GLY A 56 -6.53 -6.53 -24.16
C GLY A 56 -5.05 -6.21 -24.34
N VAL A 57 -4.19 -7.23 -24.25
CA VAL A 57 -2.75 -7.09 -24.44
C VAL A 57 -2.48 -7.38 -25.92
N MET A 58 -2.14 -6.33 -26.68
CA MET A 58 -1.82 -6.40 -28.11
C MET A 58 -0.78 -7.47 -28.44
#